data_AF-M6G3Y2-F1
#
_entry.id   AF-M6G3Y2-F1
#
_cell.length_a   1.000
_cell.length_b   1.000
_cell.length_c   1.000
_cell.angle_alpha   90.00
_cell.angle_beta   90.00
_cell.angle_gamma   90.00
#
_symmetry.space_group_name_H-M   'P 1'
#
loop_
_entity.id
_entity.type
_entity.pdbx_description
1 polymer ?
#
loop_
_entity_poly.entity_id
_entity_poly.type
_entity_poly.pdbx_seq_one_letter_code
_entity_poly.pdbx_strand_id
1 'polypeptide(L)'
;MGKFSNQPSKSKIINRRLRRIVSYVFIISTLIGFTSTFPEESGKVLFRWKLKPGENVELNEYHRVQLVSMGKKIRREDKNRILLQTLSCENKECTLEGFFDTYTRFPEVDPAFRKDKTFKSRFQITDLGQYKVPQEYSMPNLRSLPSFSEKPISIGEEWTQPATESFQFPGGRVMITVFAKYKYHGVDEWEYQKLSGKGDRIEYNYNLYYDSQMNRTGVPFKIYGFARGMVFFDRELGIPQYKRVQLSYTFVYENGMAQEMSFDIHGVYNKNVKLTDQDKDKFAEEIRKILGGELPTGIEPDSDSKRI
;
A
#
# COMPACT_ATOMS: atom_id res chain seq x y z
N MET A 1 56.82 20.75 89.72
CA MET A 1 58.14 20.09 89.76
C MET A 1 57.94 18.59 89.78
N GLY A 2 58.62 17.86 88.89
CA GLY A 2 58.73 16.39 88.85
C GLY A 2 57.57 15.69 88.13
N LYS A 3 57.58 15.36 86.84
CA LYS A 3 58.48 14.57 85.95
C LYS A 3 58.04 13.10 85.77
N PHE A 4 57.80 12.80 84.49
CA PHE A 4 58.14 11.58 83.73
C PHE A 4 57.31 10.31 83.99
N SER A 5 56.57 9.80 83.01
CA SER A 5 57.00 9.18 81.74
C SER A 5 57.41 7.72 81.94
N ASN A 6 56.73 6.79 81.26
CA ASN A 6 57.34 5.90 80.25
C ASN A 6 56.41 4.73 79.91
N GLN A 7 56.01 4.69 78.63
CA GLN A 7 55.78 3.50 77.80
C GLN A 7 57.07 2.63 77.69
N PRO A 8 57.18 1.55 76.88
CA PRO A 8 56.22 0.69 76.12
C PRO A 8 56.59 -0.82 76.23
N SER A 9 55.99 -1.71 75.40
CA SER A 9 56.65 -2.82 74.64
C SER A 9 55.63 -3.91 74.28
N LYS A 10 55.23 -4.05 72.99
CA LYS A 10 55.62 -5.10 72.00
C LYS A 10 55.50 -6.54 72.55
N SER A 11 54.96 -7.57 71.90
CA SER A 11 54.53 -7.89 70.53
C SER A 11 54.11 -9.37 70.49
N LYS A 12 53.21 -9.76 69.56
CA LYS A 12 53.18 -11.03 68.74
C LYS A 12 51.72 -11.53 68.55
N ILE A 13 51.10 -11.32 67.37
CA ILE A 13 50.97 -12.22 66.18
C ILE A 13 50.31 -13.57 66.60
N ILE A 14 49.14 -14.05 66.14
CA ILE A 14 48.71 -14.54 64.80
C ILE A 14 47.17 -14.79 64.92
N ASN A 15 46.31 -14.07 64.18
CA ASN A 15 45.66 -14.49 62.91
C ASN A 15 44.63 -15.63 63.00
N ARG A 16 43.32 -15.30 62.92
CA ARG A 16 42.40 -15.73 61.83
C ARG A 16 40.93 -15.37 62.15
N ARG A 17 40.41 -14.48 61.29
CA ARG A 17 39.07 -14.43 60.64
C ARG A 17 37.85 -14.98 61.40
N LEU A 18 36.64 -14.44 61.32
CA LEU A 18 36.03 -13.20 60.79
C LEU A 18 34.53 -13.47 60.99
N ARG A 19 33.76 -12.57 61.63
CA ARG A 19 32.40 -12.16 61.22
C ARG A 19 31.80 -11.26 62.31
N ARG A 20 31.90 -9.95 62.06
CA ARG A 20 31.04 -8.94 62.69
C ARG A 20 29.78 -8.82 61.83
N ILE A 21 28.62 -8.90 62.46
CA ILE A 21 27.37 -8.35 61.94
C ILE A 21 26.93 -7.35 63.01
N VAL A 22 27.00 -6.06 62.67
CA VAL A 22 26.43 -4.96 63.45
C VAL A 22 25.19 -4.51 62.70
N SER A 23 24.08 -4.55 63.42
CA SER A 23 22.75 -4.11 63.01
C SER A 23 22.75 -2.65 62.56
N TYR A 24 22.12 -2.37 61.42
CA TYR A 24 21.65 -1.04 61.07
C TYR A 24 20.21 -1.12 60.58
N VAL A 25 19.36 -0.41 61.32
CA VAL A 25 17.95 -0.13 61.04
C VAL A 25 17.88 0.80 59.83
N PHE A 26 17.23 0.38 58.76
CA PHE A 26 16.84 1.26 57.66
C PHE A 26 15.34 1.55 57.76
N ILE A 27 15.02 2.83 58.01
CA ILE A 27 13.68 3.39 57.87
C ILE A 27 13.41 3.52 56.38
N ILE A 28 12.51 2.69 55.85
CA ILE A 28 12.04 2.81 54.46
C ILE A 28 11.01 3.93 54.43
N SER A 29 11.42 5.13 54.00
CA SER A 29 10.48 6.17 53.58
C SER A 29 9.91 5.78 52.21
N THR A 30 8.66 5.33 52.17
CA THR A 30 7.92 5.12 50.92
C THR A 30 7.58 6.47 50.30
N LEU A 31 8.52 7.02 49.52
CA LEU A 31 8.22 7.98 48.46
C LEU A 31 7.47 7.20 47.37
N ILE A 32 6.14 7.14 47.49
CA ILE A 32 5.29 6.77 46.36
C ILE A 32 5.39 7.94 45.40
N GLY A 33 6.35 7.85 44.48
CA GLY A 33 6.35 8.67 43.28
C GLY A 33 5.04 8.40 42.57
N PHE A 34 4.13 9.38 42.60
CA PHE A 34 3.08 9.49 41.60
C PHE A 34 3.79 9.64 40.26
N THR A 35 4.05 8.51 39.60
CA THR A 35 4.21 8.52 38.16
C THR A 35 2.84 8.89 37.63
N SER A 36 2.68 10.17 37.31
CA SER A 36 1.65 10.62 36.39
C SER A 36 1.83 9.82 35.11
N THR A 37 1.16 8.68 35.03
CA THR A 37 0.84 8.06 33.75
C THR A 37 -0.14 9.01 33.10
N PHE A 38 0.41 10.04 32.45
CA PHE A 38 -0.32 10.72 31.40
C PHE A 38 -0.81 9.61 30.47
N PRO A 39 -2.13 9.45 30.25
CA PRO A 39 -2.59 8.66 29.14
C PRO A 39 -1.89 9.22 27.92
N GLU A 40 -1.27 8.35 27.12
CA GLU A 40 -0.68 8.71 25.85
C GLU A 40 -1.77 9.38 25.00
N GLU A 41 -1.78 10.71 24.97
CA GLU A 41 -2.53 11.47 24.00
C GLU A 41 -1.90 11.19 22.63
N SER A 42 -2.39 10.17 21.93
CA SER A 42 -2.69 10.25 20.48
C SER A 42 -3.02 8.88 19.88
N GLY A 43 -4.18 8.31 20.23
CA GLY A 43 -4.78 7.20 19.46
C GLY A 43 -5.27 7.59 18.05
N LYS A 44 -4.93 8.80 17.57
CA LYS A 44 -5.37 9.36 16.30
C LYS A 44 -4.20 9.60 15.35
N VAL A 45 -4.41 9.29 14.08
CA VAL A 45 -3.38 9.31 13.04
C VAL A 45 -3.78 10.25 11.92
N LEU A 46 -2.87 11.12 11.50
CA LEU A 46 -3.06 11.98 10.35
C LEU A 46 -2.33 11.43 9.13
N PHE A 47 -3.05 10.69 8.28
CA PHE A 47 -2.48 10.12 7.06
C PHE A 47 -2.28 11.19 5.98
N ARG A 48 -1.10 11.22 5.38
CA ARG A 48 -0.76 12.11 4.26
C ARG A 48 0.18 11.41 3.30
N TRP A 49 -0.01 11.67 2.01
CA TRP A 49 1.00 11.41 1.01
C TRP A 49 2.19 12.35 1.25
N LYS A 50 3.40 11.79 1.39
CA LYS A 50 4.64 12.54 1.63
C LYS A 50 5.59 12.34 0.45
N LEU A 51 5.32 13.07 -0.62
CA LEU A 51 6.13 13.07 -1.84
C LEU A 51 7.08 14.26 -1.85
N LYS A 52 8.28 14.09 -2.39
CA LYS A 52 9.26 15.17 -2.58
C LYS A 52 9.71 15.25 -4.04
N PRO A 53 9.97 16.46 -4.58
CA PRO A 53 10.51 16.61 -5.92
C PRO A 53 11.79 15.76 -6.12
N GLY A 54 11.87 15.09 -7.26
CA GLY A 54 12.94 14.17 -7.61
C GLY A 54 12.78 12.74 -7.07
N GLU A 55 11.82 12.47 -6.19
CA GLU A 55 11.52 11.10 -5.74
C GLU A 55 10.78 10.31 -6.83
N ASN A 56 11.18 9.05 -6.96
CA ASN A 56 10.48 8.05 -7.78
C ASN A 56 9.74 7.07 -6.88
N VAL A 57 8.50 6.74 -7.25
CA VAL A 57 7.71 5.66 -6.66
C VAL A 57 7.38 4.68 -7.77
N GLU A 58 7.75 3.43 -7.56
CA GLU A 58 7.35 2.32 -8.42
C GLU A 58 6.22 1.55 -7.75
N LEU A 59 5.22 1.17 -8.53
CA LEU A 59 4.15 0.27 -8.16
C LEU A 59 4.11 -0.88 -9.16
N ASN A 60 4.32 -2.09 -8.68
CA ASN A 60 4.12 -3.32 -9.46
C ASN A 60 2.78 -3.93 -9.06
N GLU A 61 1.88 -4.08 -10.03
CA GLU A 61 0.59 -4.73 -9.84
C GLU A 61 0.50 -6.06 -10.58
N TYR A 62 -0.17 -7.02 -9.96
CA TYR A 62 -0.44 -8.35 -10.48
C TYR A 62 -1.94 -8.60 -10.40
N HIS A 63 -2.56 -8.84 -11.55
CA HIS A 63 -4.00 -8.89 -11.72
C HIS A 63 -4.38 -10.31 -12.13
N ARG A 64 -5.34 -10.91 -11.42
CA ARG A 64 -6.11 -12.04 -11.93
C ARG A 64 -7.40 -11.51 -12.52
N VAL A 65 -7.61 -11.75 -13.81
CA VAL A 65 -8.74 -11.20 -14.54
C VAL A 65 -9.58 -12.34 -15.09
N GLN A 66 -10.88 -12.29 -14.80
CA GLN A 66 -11.87 -13.15 -15.40
C GLN A 66 -12.85 -12.31 -16.19
N LEU A 67 -13.03 -12.68 -17.45
CA LEU A 67 -13.97 -12.08 -18.37
C LEU A 67 -15.05 -13.11 -18.71
N VAL A 68 -16.32 -12.73 -18.59
CA VAL A 68 -17.46 -13.52 -19.06
C VAL A 68 -18.23 -12.70 -20.08
N SER A 69 -18.43 -13.26 -21.27
CA SER A 69 -19.20 -12.64 -22.34
C SER A 69 -19.88 -13.72 -23.18
N MET A 70 -21.19 -13.58 -23.41
CA MET A 70 -21.99 -14.55 -24.18
C MET A 70 -21.80 -16.01 -23.72
N GLY A 71 -21.72 -16.24 -22.40
CA GLY A 71 -21.50 -17.57 -21.81
C GLY A 71 -20.07 -18.11 -21.94
N LYS A 72 -19.19 -17.44 -22.69
CA LYS A 72 -17.76 -17.78 -22.74
C LYS A 72 -17.01 -17.12 -21.59
N LYS A 73 -16.26 -17.94 -20.86
CA LYS A 73 -15.36 -17.52 -19.79
C LYS A 73 -13.92 -17.50 -20.31
N ILE A 74 -13.21 -16.41 -20.06
CA ILE A 74 -11.80 -16.24 -20.40
C ILE A 74 -11.06 -15.80 -19.13
N ARG A 75 -9.98 -16.49 -18.81
CA ARG A 75 -9.07 -16.14 -17.71
C ARG A 75 -7.79 -15.58 -18.30
N ARG A 76 -7.30 -14.48 -17.73
CA ARG A 76 -6.00 -13.90 -18.07
C ARG A 76 -5.35 -13.33 -16.82
N GLU A 77 -4.06 -13.06 -16.93
CA GLU A 77 -3.32 -12.35 -15.90
C GLU A 77 -2.65 -11.12 -16.50
N ASP A 78 -2.72 -10.01 -15.78
CA ASP A 78 -2.06 -8.77 -16.18
C ASP A 78 -0.97 -8.42 -15.14
N LYS A 79 0.18 -7.94 -15.62
CA LYS A 79 1.21 -7.28 -14.81
C LYS A 79 1.29 -5.83 -15.25
N ASN A 80 1.13 -4.91 -14.31
CA ASN A 80 1.33 -3.48 -14.57
C ASN A 80 2.53 -2.98 -13.78
N ARG A 81 3.46 -2.31 -14.46
CA ARG A 81 4.53 -1.57 -13.80
C ARG A 81 4.26 -0.09 -13.98
N ILE A 82 4.12 0.61 -12.86
CA ILE A 82 3.82 2.03 -12.81
C ILE A 82 5.00 2.72 -12.17
N LEU A 83 5.65 3.61 -12.91
CA LEU A 83 6.73 4.44 -12.39
C LEU A 83 6.25 5.88 -12.34
N LEU A 84 6.22 6.46 -11.14
CA LEU A 84 5.83 7.84 -10.90
C LEU A 84 7.05 8.65 -10.45
N GLN A 85 7.36 9.71 -11.18
CA GLN A 85 8.36 10.70 -10.80
C GLN A 85 7.65 11.95 -10.27
N THR A 86 8.06 12.40 -9.09
CA THR A 86 7.59 13.67 -8.53
C THR A 86 8.37 14.81 -9.14
N LEU A 87 7.72 15.64 -9.95
CA LEU A 87 8.37 16.76 -10.64
C LEU A 87 8.50 18.00 -9.74
N SER A 88 7.40 18.37 -9.09
CA SER A 88 7.31 19.53 -8.22
C SER A 88 6.25 19.31 -7.15
N CYS A 89 6.35 20.05 -6.05
CA CYS A 89 5.33 20.08 -5.00
C CYS A 89 5.12 21.52 -4.51
N GLU A 90 3.90 22.02 -4.60
CA GLU A 90 3.50 23.38 -4.20
C GLU A 90 2.15 23.30 -3.51
N ASN A 91 1.95 24.04 -2.42
CA ASN A 91 0.65 24.15 -1.73
C ASN A 91 -0.03 22.80 -1.39
N LYS A 92 0.75 21.80 -0.94
CA LYS A 92 0.28 20.43 -0.64
C LYS A 92 -0.21 19.63 -1.87
N GLU A 93 0.11 20.10 -3.07
CA GLU A 93 -0.11 19.37 -4.31
C GLU A 93 1.24 19.03 -4.93
N CYS A 94 1.38 17.82 -5.46
CA CYS A 94 2.57 17.41 -6.20
C CYS A 94 2.19 17.07 -7.64
N THR A 95 3.00 17.54 -8.59
CA THR A 95 2.87 17.15 -10.00
C THR A 95 3.70 15.90 -10.24
N LEU A 96 3.07 14.88 -10.79
CA LEU A 96 3.70 13.60 -11.12
C LEU A 96 3.76 13.40 -12.64
N GLU A 97 4.86 12.83 -13.09
CA GLU A 97 4.95 12.19 -14.41
C GLU A 97 4.96 10.68 -14.22
N GLY A 98 4.13 9.97 -14.99
CA GLY A 98 3.90 8.55 -14.84
C GLY A 98 4.11 7.76 -16.13
N PHE A 99 4.79 6.63 -16.02
CA PHE A 99 4.88 5.60 -17.06
C PHE A 99 4.15 4.35 -16.60
N PHE A 100 3.19 3.88 -17.39
CA PHE A 100 2.35 2.74 -17.08
C PHE A 100 2.60 1.67 -18.15
N ASP A 101 3.49 0.74 -17.86
CA ASP A 101 3.74 -0.42 -18.71
C ASP A 101 2.77 -1.54 -18.34
N THR A 102 2.07 -2.06 -19.33
CA THR A 102 1.07 -3.13 -19.18
C THR A 102 1.54 -4.39 -19.89
N TYR A 103 1.35 -5.53 -19.24
CA TYR A 103 1.72 -6.84 -19.75
C TYR A 103 0.56 -7.79 -19.50
N THR A 104 0.27 -8.67 -20.45
CA THR A 104 -0.80 -9.66 -20.32
C THR A 104 -0.29 -11.04 -20.69
N ARG A 105 -0.83 -12.07 -20.03
CA ARG A 105 -0.74 -13.46 -20.46
C ARG A 105 -2.08 -14.17 -20.38
N PHE A 106 -2.22 -15.23 -21.17
CA PHE A 106 -3.35 -16.15 -21.12
C PHE A 106 -2.79 -17.53 -20.75
N PRO A 107 -2.72 -17.88 -19.45
CA PRO A 107 -1.97 -19.05 -19.00
C PRO A 107 -2.36 -20.37 -19.68
N GLU A 108 -3.61 -20.50 -20.10
CA GLU A 108 -4.14 -21.67 -20.81
C GLU A 108 -3.66 -21.79 -22.27
N VAL A 109 -3.11 -20.72 -22.85
CA VAL A 109 -2.67 -20.63 -24.25
C VAL A 109 -1.18 -20.35 -24.36
N ASP A 110 -0.69 -19.36 -23.64
CA ASP A 110 0.71 -18.94 -23.59
C ASP A 110 1.05 -18.52 -22.16
N PRO A 111 1.96 -19.25 -21.47
CA PRO A 111 2.35 -18.93 -20.11
C PRO A 111 3.19 -17.66 -20.00
N ALA A 112 3.75 -17.16 -21.11
CA ALA A 112 4.60 -15.99 -21.12
C ALA A 112 3.78 -14.69 -21.11
N PHE A 113 4.20 -13.73 -20.29
CA PHE A 113 3.72 -12.36 -20.41
C PHE A 113 4.14 -11.76 -21.75
N ARG A 114 3.31 -10.88 -22.30
CA ARG A 114 3.67 -10.06 -23.45
C ARG A 114 3.37 -8.61 -23.12
N LYS A 115 4.30 -7.72 -23.46
CA LYS A 115 4.07 -6.28 -23.31
C LYS A 115 2.95 -5.87 -24.25
N ASP A 116 1.90 -5.28 -23.71
CA ASP A 116 0.76 -4.76 -24.47
C ASP A 116 1.05 -3.30 -24.85
N LYS A 117 1.13 -2.42 -23.86
CA LYS A 117 1.25 -0.98 -24.10
C LYS A 117 1.99 -0.23 -22.99
N THR A 118 2.62 0.88 -23.38
CA THR A 118 3.12 1.91 -22.45
C THR A 118 2.24 3.14 -22.56
N PHE A 119 1.71 3.62 -21.43
CA PHE A 119 1.04 4.92 -21.35
C PHE A 119 1.93 5.92 -20.60
N LYS A 120 1.97 7.15 -21.10
CA LYS A 120 2.56 8.28 -20.38
C LYS A 120 1.44 9.16 -19.86
N SER A 121 1.58 9.64 -18.62
CA SER A 121 0.61 10.55 -18.01
C SER A 121 1.32 11.62 -17.20
N ARG A 122 0.70 12.78 -17.09
CA ARG A 122 1.10 13.82 -16.14
C ARG A 122 -0.12 14.30 -15.39
N PHE A 123 -0.08 14.26 -14.07
CA PHE A 123 -1.24 14.59 -13.23
C PHE A 123 -0.80 15.12 -11.87
N GLN A 124 -1.71 15.76 -11.15
CA GLN A 124 -1.46 16.28 -9.81
C GLN A 124 -2.07 15.35 -8.75
N ILE A 125 -1.43 15.26 -7.58
CA ILE A 125 -1.91 14.57 -6.39
C ILE A 125 -1.85 15.51 -5.18
N THR A 126 -2.92 15.59 -4.39
CA THR A 126 -2.90 16.31 -3.11
C THR A 126 -2.27 15.48 -1.99
N ASP A 127 -1.88 16.10 -0.88
CA ASP A 127 -1.43 15.39 0.33
C ASP A 127 -2.51 14.45 0.91
N LEU A 128 -3.78 14.69 0.59
CA LEU A 128 -4.90 13.80 0.90
C LEU A 128 -5.08 12.65 -0.10
N GLY A 129 -4.36 12.64 -1.22
CA GLY A 129 -4.45 11.58 -2.23
C GLY A 129 -5.44 11.86 -3.36
N GLN A 130 -5.97 13.09 -3.48
CA GLN A 130 -6.90 13.45 -4.56
C GLN A 130 -6.15 13.74 -5.85
N TYR A 131 -6.58 13.11 -6.95
CA TYR A 131 -5.92 13.23 -8.24
C TYR A 131 -6.62 14.26 -9.13
N LYS A 132 -5.84 15.07 -9.83
CA LYS A 132 -6.30 15.88 -10.96
C LYS A 132 -5.57 15.43 -12.22
N VAL A 133 -6.28 14.67 -13.03
CA VAL A 133 -5.75 14.07 -14.27
C VAL A 133 -6.34 14.83 -15.48
N PRO A 134 -5.51 15.52 -16.27
CA PRO A 134 -5.93 16.17 -17.51
C PRO A 134 -6.62 15.21 -18.49
N GLN A 135 -7.55 15.72 -19.30
CA GLN A 135 -8.43 14.90 -20.14
C GLN A 135 -7.66 14.14 -21.23
N GLU A 136 -6.56 14.69 -21.72
CA GLU A 136 -5.67 14.07 -22.69
C GLU A 136 -5.06 12.75 -22.19
N TYR A 137 -4.94 12.56 -20.87
CA TYR A 137 -4.37 11.35 -20.29
C TYR A 137 -5.44 10.34 -19.90
N SER A 138 -5.28 9.10 -20.36
CA SER A 138 -6.17 7.98 -20.00
C SER A 138 -5.86 7.39 -18.63
N MET A 139 -4.60 7.43 -18.20
CA MET A 139 -4.13 6.85 -16.95
C MET A 139 -3.90 7.91 -15.87
N PRO A 140 -4.06 7.56 -14.58
CA PRO A 140 -4.55 6.27 -14.08
C PRO A 140 -6.06 6.08 -14.27
N ASN A 141 -6.49 4.81 -14.37
CA ASN A 141 -7.90 4.44 -14.52
C ASN A 141 -8.66 4.55 -13.18
N LEU A 142 -8.08 4.01 -12.10
CA LEU A 142 -8.56 4.21 -10.73
C LEU A 142 -7.83 5.40 -10.13
N ARG A 143 -8.58 6.44 -9.77
CA ARG A 143 -8.04 7.74 -9.33
C ARG A 143 -8.44 8.01 -7.89
N SER A 144 -7.54 8.66 -7.16
CA SER A 144 -7.73 9.08 -5.77
C SER A 144 -7.95 7.94 -4.75
N LEU A 145 -7.26 6.80 -4.91
CA LEU A 145 -7.33 5.66 -3.99
C LEU A 145 -5.90 5.22 -3.55
N PRO A 146 -5.59 5.22 -2.24
CA PRO A 146 -6.39 5.74 -1.13
C PRO A 146 -6.43 7.27 -1.07
N SER A 147 -7.53 7.79 -0.53
CA SER A 147 -7.64 9.19 -0.08
C SER A 147 -7.92 9.29 1.42
N PHE A 148 -7.35 10.29 2.07
CA PHE A 148 -7.32 10.42 3.53
C PHE A 148 -8.30 11.45 4.08
N SER A 149 -8.67 11.29 5.35
CA SER A 149 -9.41 12.30 6.10
C SER A 149 -8.56 13.57 6.30
N GLU A 150 -9.21 14.73 6.27
CA GLU A 150 -8.56 15.99 6.62
C GLU A 150 -8.13 16.02 8.09
N LYS A 151 -8.86 15.32 8.96
CA LYS A 151 -8.64 15.30 10.41
C LYS A 151 -7.93 14.02 10.84
N PRO A 152 -7.22 14.02 11.97
CA PRO A 152 -6.66 12.79 12.55
C PRO A 152 -7.76 11.79 12.86
N ILE A 153 -7.55 10.51 12.51
CA ILE A 153 -8.53 9.43 12.66
C ILE A 153 -8.08 8.37 13.65
N SER A 154 -9.04 7.83 14.40
CA SER A 154 -8.82 6.78 15.40
C SER A 154 -9.00 5.39 14.78
N ILE A 155 -8.48 4.35 15.43
CA ILE A 155 -8.78 2.96 15.02
C ILE A 155 -10.30 2.74 15.07
N GLY A 156 -10.85 2.12 14.03
CA GLY A 156 -12.27 1.87 13.84
C GLY A 156 -13.04 3.05 13.24
N GLU A 157 -12.44 4.23 13.16
CA GLU A 157 -13.05 5.42 12.57
C GLU A 157 -13.19 5.27 11.05
N GLU A 158 -14.29 5.82 10.54
CA GLU A 158 -14.68 5.75 9.13
C GLU A 158 -14.75 7.15 8.53
N TRP A 159 -14.38 7.27 7.26
CA TRP A 159 -14.50 8.50 6.50
C TRP A 159 -14.87 8.20 5.06
N THR A 160 -15.30 9.21 4.32
CA THR A 160 -15.64 9.08 2.90
C THR A 160 -14.86 10.10 2.10
N GLN A 161 -14.31 9.67 0.96
CA GLN A 161 -13.65 10.57 0.01
C GLN A 161 -14.11 10.25 -1.42
N PRO A 162 -14.20 11.25 -2.30
CA PRO A 162 -14.47 11.00 -3.70
C PRO A 162 -13.28 10.27 -4.33
N ALA A 163 -13.60 9.38 -5.27
CA ALA A 163 -12.68 8.72 -6.18
C ALA A 163 -13.28 8.73 -7.58
N THR A 164 -12.48 8.41 -8.59
CA THR A 164 -12.98 8.35 -9.98
C THR A 164 -12.47 7.10 -10.66
N GLU A 165 -13.40 6.40 -11.31
CA GLU A 165 -13.07 5.35 -12.26
C GLU A 165 -13.18 5.89 -13.69
N SER A 166 -12.13 5.68 -14.49
CA SER A 166 -12.06 6.07 -15.88
C SER A 166 -11.97 4.84 -16.77
N PHE A 167 -13.00 4.63 -17.59
CA PHE A 167 -13.08 3.54 -18.55
C PHE A 167 -12.86 4.06 -19.96
N GLN A 168 -11.89 3.47 -20.66
CA GLN A 168 -11.66 3.76 -22.07
C GLN A 168 -12.30 2.67 -22.92
N PHE A 169 -13.28 3.06 -23.74
CA PHE A 169 -13.92 2.20 -24.73
C PHE A 169 -13.57 2.66 -26.16
N PRO A 170 -13.82 1.83 -27.19
CA PRO A 170 -13.62 2.23 -28.59
C PRO A 170 -14.40 3.48 -28.98
N GLY A 171 -15.63 3.63 -28.47
CA GLY A 171 -16.51 4.77 -28.78
C GLY A 171 -16.31 6.03 -27.92
N GLY A 172 -15.40 5.98 -26.94
CA GLY A 172 -15.15 7.12 -26.05
C GLY A 172 -14.76 6.72 -24.63
N ARG A 173 -14.59 7.75 -23.79
CA ARG A 173 -14.24 7.58 -22.38
C ARG A 173 -15.44 7.86 -21.49
N VAL A 174 -15.63 7.02 -20.49
CA VAL A 174 -16.61 7.22 -19.41
C VAL A 174 -15.82 7.45 -18.12
N MET A 175 -16.17 8.50 -17.38
CA MET A 175 -15.62 8.78 -16.05
C MET A 175 -16.76 8.78 -15.05
N ILE A 176 -16.62 8.00 -13.97
CA ILE A 176 -17.63 7.86 -12.93
C ILE A 176 -17.02 8.29 -11.61
N THR A 177 -17.59 9.32 -10.99
CA THR A 177 -17.23 9.71 -9.62
C THR A 177 -17.97 8.81 -8.64
N VAL A 178 -17.23 8.24 -7.70
CA VAL A 178 -17.74 7.38 -6.64
C VAL A 178 -17.33 7.93 -5.28
N PHE A 179 -18.04 7.54 -4.23
CA PHE A 179 -17.71 7.91 -2.86
C PHE A 179 -17.20 6.68 -2.12
N ALA A 180 -15.87 6.57 -2.01
CA ALA A 180 -15.23 5.48 -1.31
C ALA A 180 -15.38 5.67 0.20
N LYS A 181 -15.95 4.65 0.86
CA LYS A 181 -16.04 4.58 2.32
C LYS A 181 -14.82 3.86 2.85
N TYR A 182 -14.10 4.48 3.76
CA TYR A 182 -12.86 3.99 4.33
C TYR A 182 -13.05 3.62 5.81
N LYS A 183 -12.22 2.69 6.29
CA LYS A 183 -12.09 2.33 7.69
C LYS A 183 -10.63 2.11 8.06
N TYR A 184 -10.19 2.71 9.17
CA TYR A 184 -8.84 2.50 9.68
C TYR A 184 -8.82 1.38 10.71
N HIS A 185 -7.93 0.40 10.54
CA HIS A 185 -7.87 -0.81 11.38
C HIS A 185 -6.70 -0.84 12.35
N GLY A 186 -5.84 0.18 12.35
CA GLY A 186 -4.59 0.15 13.09
C GLY A 186 -3.43 -0.39 12.26
N VAL A 187 -2.29 -0.57 12.93
CA VAL A 187 -1.09 -1.16 12.31
C VAL A 187 -1.27 -2.68 12.27
N ASP A 188 -0.96 -3.28 11.13
CA ASP A 188 -1.07 -4.71 10.90
C ASP A 188 0.07 -5.20 9.99
N GLU A 189 0.28 -6.51 9.94
CA GLU A 189 1.27 -7.15 9.09
C GLU A 189 0.67 -7.53 7.74
N TRP A 190 1.49 -7.49 6.69
CA TRP A 190 1.10 -7.96 5.37
C TRP A 190 2.15 -8.88 4.81
N GLU A 191 1.69 -9.84 4.02
CA GLU A 191 2.53 -10.74 3.26
C GLU A 191 1.93 -10.91 1.87
N TYR A 192 2.80 -10.92 0.86
CA TYR A 192 2.46 -11.27 -0.51
C TYR A 192 3.69 -11.87 -1.18
N GLN A 193 3.56 -13.09 -1.70
CA GLN A 193 4.68 -13.87 -2.22
C GLN A 193 5.78 -14.07 -1.16
N LYS A 194 7.00 -13.57 -1.43
CA LYS A 194 8.15 -13.60 -0.52
C LYS A 194 8.43 -12.24 0.12
N LEU A 195 7.48 -11.31 -0.02
CA LEU A 195 7.56 -9.97 0.53
C LEU A 195 6.61 -9.86 1.71
N SER A 196 7.05 -9.17 2.74
CA SER A 196 6.23 -8.87 3.89
C SER A 196 6.59 -7.51 4.46
N GLY A 197 5.72 -6.98 5.29
CA GLY A 197 5.93 -5.71 5.95
C GLY A 197 4.88 -5.43 7.00
N LYS A 198 4.93 -4.22 7.54
CA LYS A 198 4.03 -3.75 8.59
C LYS A 198 3.65 -2.32 8.30
N GLY A 199 2.36 -2.02 8.31
CA GLY A 199 1.84 -0.71 7.99
C GLY A 199 0.43 -0.49 8.50
N ASP A 200 -0.06 0.72 8.34
CA ASP A 200 -1.42 1.09 8.71
C ASP A 200 -2.42 0.49 7.74
N ARG A 201 -3.25 -0.42 8.23
CA ARG A 201 -4.26 -1.09 7.41
C ARG A 201 -5.49 -0.21 7.29
N ILE A 202 -5.80 0.15 6.05
CA ILE A 202 -6.99 0.93 5.69
C ILE A 202 -7.78 0.11 4.67
N GLU A 203 -9.04 -0.16 4.96
CA GLU A 203 -9.96 -0.78 4.01
C GLU A 203 -10.85 0.29 3.37
N TYR A 204 -11.24 0.08 2.12
CA TYR A 204 -12.23 0.90 1.45
C TYR A 204 -13.17 0.09 0.57
N ASN A 205 -14.37 0.61 0.36
CA ASN A 205 -15.32 0.05 -0.59
C ASN A 205 -16.21 1.13 -1.22
N TYR A 206 -16.72 0.82 -2.40
CA TYR A 206 -17.76 1.60 -3.07
C TYR A 206 -18.48 0.73 -4.09
N ASN A 207 -19.70 1.17 -4.44
CA ASN A 207 -20.42 0.70 -5.61
C ASN A 207 -20.36 1.80 -6.67
N LEU A 208 -20.44 1.39 -7.93
CA LEU A 208 -20.57 2.31 -9.06
C LEU A 208 -21.80 1.97 -9.88
N TYR A 209 -22.41 3.03 -10.40
CA TYR A 209 -23.51 2.96 -11.33
C TYR A 209 -23.35 4.06 -12.36
N TYR A 210 -23.47 3.70 -13.62
CA TYR A 210 -23.53 4.61 -14.74
C TYR A 210 -24.65 4.19 -15.68
N ASP A 211 -25.44 5.17 -16.10
CA ASP A 211 -26.57 5.02 -17.01
C ASP A 211 -26.50 6.14 -18.04
N SER A 212 -26.06 5.80 -19.24
CA SER A 212 -25.92 6.76 -20.32
C SER A 212 -27.29 7.17 -20.83
N GLN A 213 -27.53 8.48 -20.85
CA GLN A 213 -28.69 9.08 -21.52
C GLN A 213 -28.44 9.28 -23.03
N MET A 214 -27.22 9.00 -23.51
CA MET A 214 -26.82 9.17 -24.91
C MET A 214 -26.30 7.85 -25.48
N ASN A 215 -26.89 7.41 -26.58
CA ASN A 215 -26.43 6.23 -27.29
C ASN A 215 -25.16 6.55 -28.07
N ARG A 216 -24.04 5.95 -27.66
CA ARG A 216 -22.73 6.10 -28.30
C ARG A 216 -22.23 4.73 -28.69
N THR A 217 -22.14 4.49 -30.00
CA THR A 217 -21.62 3.23 -30.54
C THR A 217 -20.29 2.87 -29.91
N GLY A 218 -20.19 1.66 -29.34
CA GLY A 218 -18.97 1.15 -28.73
C GLY A 218 -18.72 1.63 -27.29
N VAL A 219 -19.66 2.35 -26.67
CA VAL A 219 -19.68 2.64 -25.22
C VAL A 219 -20.84 1.89 -24.58
N PRO A 220 -20.67 1.21 -23.43
CA PRO A 220 -21.78 0.60 -22.70
C PRO A 220 -22.83 1.65 -22.32
N PHE A 221 -24.12 1.34 -22.50
CA PHE A 221 -25.18 2.22 -22.05
C PHE A 221 -25.36 2.14 -20.53
N LYS A 222 -25.01 1.01 -19.90
CA LYS A 222 -24.97 0.87 -18.45
C LYS A 222 -23.68 0.23 -17.97
N ILE A 223 -23.20 0.70 -16.83
CA ILE A 223 -22.07 0.11 -16.11
C ILE A 223 -22.46 -0.03 -14.65
N TYR A 224 -22.37 -1.25 -14.14
CA TYR A 224 -22.51 -1.58 -12.74
C TYR A 224 -21.18 -2.07 -12.21
N GLY A 225 -20.93 -1.87 -10.94
CA GLY A 225 -19.82 -2.54 -10.31
C GLY A 225 -19.66 -2.25 -8.84
N PHE A 226 -18.69 -2.94 -8.25
CA PHE A 226 -18.24 -2.67 -6.91
C PHE A 226 -16.72 -2.84 -6.83
N ALA A 227 -16.15 -2.16 -5.86
CA ALA A 227 -14.75 -2.26 -5.49
C ALA A 227 -14.63 -2.48 -3.99
N ARG A 228 -13.75 -3.40 -3.60
CA ARG A 228 -13.24 -3.51 -2.25
C ARG A 228 -11.72 -3.46 -2.31
N GLY A 229 -11.15 -2.52 -1.59
CA GLY A 229 -9.71 -2.38 -1.50
C GLY A 229 -9.23 -2.41 -0.06
N MET A 230 -7.97 -2.77 0.08
CA MET A 230 -7.23 -2.70 1.31
C MET A 230 -5.82 -2.22 0.98
N VAL A 231 -5.30 -1.33 1.81
CA VAL A 231 -3.94 -0.78 1.69
C VAL A 231 -3.24 -0.86 3.04
N PHE A 232 -1.96 -1.23 3.01
CA PHE A 232 -1.03 -1.08 4.12
C PHE A 232 -0.17 0.15 3.85
N PHE A 233 -0.42 1.21 4.61
CA PHE A 233 0.20 2.50 4.41
C PHE A 233 1.37 2.71 5.38
N ASP A 234 2.52 3.15 4.85
CA ASP A 234 3.63 3.60 5.68
C ASP A 234 3.44 5.07 6.01
N ARG A 235 2.96 5.38 7.22
CA ARG A 235 2.72 6.77 7.62
C ARG A 235 3.99 7.59 7.68
N GLU A 236 5.15 6.98 7.93
CA GLU A 236 6.41 7.69 8.07
C GLU A 236 6.95 8.09 6.71
N LEU A 237 6.99 7.13 5.77
CA LEU A 237 7.36 7.38 4.37
C LEU A 237 6.29 8.13 3.58
N GLY A 238 5.05 8.10 4.04
CA GLY A 238 3.87 8.73 3.42
C GLY A 238 3.53 8.14 2.06
N ILE A 239 3.69 6.83 1.89
CA ILE A 239 3.27 6.08 0.72
C ILE A 239 2.74 4.70 1.14
N PRO A 240 1.91 4.03 0.32
CA PRO A 240 1.59 2.63 0.52
C PRO A 240 2.84 1.74 0.46
N GLN A 241 2.81 0.60 1.15
CA GLN A 241 3.76 -0.50 0.99
C GLN A 241 3.14 -1.60 0.10
N TYR A 242 1.89 -1.93 0.38
CA TYR A 242 1.14 -2.99 -0.29
C TYR A 242 -0.34 -2.63 -0.38
N LYS A 243 -1.02 -3.13 -1.42
CA LYS A 243 -2.48 -3.07 -1.56
C LYS A 243 -3.04 -4.35 -2.15
N ARG A 244 -4.30 -4.63 -1.83
CA ARG A 244 -5.14 -5.58 -2.56
C ARG A 244 -6.44 -4.90 -2.98
N VAL A 245 -6.87 -5.12 -4.22
CA VAL A 245 -8.12 -4.56 -4.73
C VAL A 245 -8.89 -5.64 -5.47
N GLN A 246 -10.15 -5.81 -5.10
CA GLN A 246 -11.10 -6.68 -5.78
C GLN A 246 -12.14 -5.83 -6.46
N LEU A 247 -12.32 -6.03 -7.77
CA LEU A 247 -13.25 -5.27 -8.60
C LEU A 247 -14.17 -6.24 -9.32
N SER A 248 -15.42 -5.84 -9.50
CA SER A 248 -16.33 -6.49 -10.44
C SER A 248 -17.12 -5.45 -11.18
N TYR A 249 -17.16 -5.58 -12.51
CA TYR A 249 -17.90 -4.70 -13.40
C TYR A 249 -18.81 -5.51 -14.31
N THR A 250 -19.99 -4.96 -14.58
CA THR A 250 -20.90 -5.44 -15.62
C THR A 250 -21.15 -4.29 -16.58
N PHE A 251 -20.76 -4.49 -17.84
CA PHE A 251 -20.99 -3.55 -18.94
C PHE A 251 -22.16 -4.06 -19.77
N VAL A 252 -23.21 -3.25 -19.91
CA VAL A 252 -24.38 -3.58 -20.74
C VAL A 252 -24.38 -2.68 -21.97
N TYR A 253 -24.46 -3.29 -23.16
CA TYR A 253 -24.46 -2.63 -24.46
C TYR A 253 -25.88 -2.56 -25.04
N GLU A 254 -26.13 -1.58 -25.92
CA GLU A 254 -27.47 -1.28 -26.45
C GLU A 254 -28.16 -2.47 -27.12
N ASN A 255 -27.38 -3.38 -27.70
CA ASN A 255 -27.87 -4.62 -28.31
C ASN A 255 -28.25 -5.72 -27.29
N GLY A 256 -28.27 -5.40 -26.00
CA GLY A 256 -28.56 -6.33 -24.91
C GLY A 256 -27.39 -7.23 -24.50
N MET A 257 -26.23 -7.12 -25.16
CA MET A 257 -25.04 -7.86 -24.73
C MET A 257 -24.53 -7.36 -23.38
N ALA A 258 -24.21 -8.29 -22.49
CA ALA A 258 -23.56 -8.00 -21.23
C ALA A 258 -22.15 -8.61 -21.20
N GLN A 259 -21.20 -7.85 -20.65
CA GLN A 259 -19.84 -8.27 -20.40
C GLN A 259 -19.54 -8.11 -18.92
N GLU A 260 -19.15 -9.19 -18.26
CA GLU A 260 -18.74 -9.17 -16.86
C GLU A 260 -17.23 -9.31 -16.75
N MET A 261 -16.62 -8.46 -15.94
CA MET A 261 -15.19 -8.51 -15.66
C MET A 261 -14.96 -8.49 -14.16
N SER A 262 -14.14 -9.40 -13.65
CA SER A 262 -13.69 -9.39 -12.27
C SER A 262 -12.17 -9.36 -12.17
N PHE A 263 -11.65 -8.59 -11.23
CA PHE A 263 -10.23 -8.40 -10.99
C PHE A 263 -9.90 -8.70 -9.53
N ASP A 264 -8.82 -9.45 -9.29
CA ASP A 264 -8.13 -9.52 -8.00
C ASP A 264 -6.71 -9.00 -8.21
N ILE A 265 -6.43 -7.83 -7.65
CA ILE A 265 -5.23 -7.03 -7.92
C ILE A 265 -4.40 -6.95 -6.66
N HIS A 266 -3.15 -7.38 -6.74
CA HIS A 266 -2.15 -7.19 -5.69
C HIS A 266 -1.13 -6.16 -6.16
N GLY A 267 -0.81 -5.17 -5.34
CA GLY A 267 0.12 -4.10 -5.69
C GLY A 267 1.19 -3.90 -4.62
N VAL A 268 2.46 -3.86 -5.02
CA VAL A 268 3.60 -3.61 -4.13
C VAL A 268 4.30 -2.33 -4.55
N TYR A 269 4.60 -1.48 -3.57
CA TYR A 269 5.19 -0.16 -3.78
C TYR A 269 6.66 -0.15 -3.34
N ASN A 270 7.50 0.48 -4.15
CA ASN A 270 8.92 0.71 -3.87
C ASN A 270 9.23 2.20 -3.99
N LYS A 271 9.83 2.81 -2.96
CA LYS A 271 10.26 4.21 -2.97
C LYS A 271 11.71 4.34 -3.39
N ASN A 272 12.05 5.46 -4.04
CA ASN A 272 13.42 5.86 -4.39
C ASN A 272 14.14 4.84 -5.28
N VAL A 273 13.40 4.23 -6.21
CA VAL A 273 14.01 3.48 -7.30
C VAL A 273 14.87 4.45 -8.10
N LYS A 274 16.19 4.34 -7.97
CA LYS A 274 17.12 5.07 -8.82
C LYS A 274 16.94 4.49 -10.23
N LEU A 275 16.84 5.35 -11.23
CA LEU A 275 16.90 4.92 -12.62
C LEU A 275 18.38 4.92 -13.02
N THR A 276 19.15 3.92 -12.60
CA THR A 276 20.51 3.74 -13.12
C THR A 276 20.46 2.88 -14.38
N ASP A 277 21.46 2.98 -15.26
CA ASP A 277 21.53 2.11 -16.44
C ASP A 277 21.59 0.62 -16.07
N GLN A 278 22.07 0.28 -14.86
CA GLN A 278 22.03 -1.07 -14.29
C GLN A 278 20.59 -1.55 -13.96
N ASP A 279 19.64 -0.64 -13.73
CA ASP A 279 18.24 -1.01 -13.48
C ASP A 279 17.50 -1.36 -14.77
N LYS A 280 17.96 -0.89 -15.93
CA LYS A 280 17.47 -1.39 -17.23
C LYS A 280 17.87 -2.85 -17.43
N ASP A 281 19.06 -3.26 -16.98
CA ASP A 281 19.53 -4.64 -17.08
C ASP A 281 18.84 -5.56 -16.07
N LYS A 282 18.66 -5.12 -14.81
CA LYS A 282 17.85 -5.85 -13.83
C LYS A 282 16.39 -5.97 -14.26
N PHE A 283 15.84 -4.93 -14.88
CA PHE A 283 14.50 -4.95 -15.44
C PHE A 283 14.41 -5.85 -16.66
N ALA A 284 15.38 -5.80 -17.57
CA ALA A 284 15.47 -6.72 -18.69
C ALA A 284 15.58 -8.16 -18.20
N GLU A 285 16.30 -8.41 -17.09
CA GLU A 285 16.37 -9.72 -16.44
C GLU A 285 15.10 -10.11 -15.70
N GLU A 286 14.44 -9.22 -14.96
CA GLU A 286 13.16 -9.53 -14.30
C GLU A 286 12.07 -9.78 -15.35
N ILE A 287 12.06 -8.98 -16.42
CA ILE A 287 11.20 -9.21 -17.58
C ILE A 287 11.59 -10.51 -18.26
N ARG A 288 12.86 -10.80 -18.57
CA ARG A 288 13.27 -12.10 -19.15
C ARG A 288 12.85 -13.27 -18.27
N LYS A 289 13.01 -13.18 -16.95
CA LYS A 289 12.56 -14.18 -15.99
C LYS A 289 11.05 -14.32 -15.98
N ILE A 290 10.29 -13.24 -16.08
CA ILE A 290 8.82 -13.28 -16.16
C ILE A 290 8.32 -13.79 -17.52
N LEU A 291 8.97 -13.38 -18.60
CA LEU A 291 8.73 -13.85 -19.97
C LEU A 291 9.09 -15.34 -20.11
N GLY A 292 10.10 -15.82 -19.36
CA GLY A 292 10.53 -17.22 -19.27
C GLY A 292 9.82 -18.04 -18.20
N GLY A 293 8.93 -17.45 -17.40
CA GLY A 293 8.16 -18.14 -16.34
C GLY A 293 8.95 -18.48 -15.06
N GLU A 294 10.14 -17.91 -14.85
CA GLU A 294 11.05 -18.24 -13.74
C GLU A 294 10.72 -17.53 -12.41
N LEU A 295 9.94 -16.45 -12.43
CA LEU A 295 9.52 -15.77 -11.20
C LEU A 295 8.11 -16.25 -10.79
N PRO A 296 7.93 -16.85 -9.60
CA PRO A 296 6.62 -17.16 -9.08
C PRO A 296 5.89 -15.84 -8.83
N THR A 297 4.87 -15.56 -9.64
CA THR A 297 4.03 -14.35 -9.53
C THR A 297 3.12 -14.37 -8.31
N GLY A 298 3.26 -15.36 -7.41
CA GLY A 298 2.30 -15.63 -6.32
C GLY A 298 0.94 -16.06 -6.81
N ILE A 299 0.81 -16.30 -8.12
CA ILE A 299 -0.41 -16.76 -8.76
C ILE A 299 -0.23 -18.27 -8.94
N GLU A 300 -0.66 -19.03 -7.93
CA GLU A 300 -0.78 -20.48 -8.11
C GLU A 300 -1.83 -20.74 -9.21
N PRO A 301 -1.54 -21.61 -10.20
CA PRO A 301 -2.56 -22.06 -11.12
C PRO A 301 -3.63 -22.79 -10.29
N ASP A 302 -4.87 -22.35 -10.47
CA ASP A 302 -6.07 -22.95 -9.88
C ASP A 302 -6.02 -24.47 -10.13
N SER A 303 -5.74 -25.24 -9.07
CA SER A 303 -5.58 -26.69 -9.16
C SER A 303 -6.93 -27.42 -9.23
N ASP A 304 -7.90 -26.85 -9.95
CA ASP A 304 -9.20 -27.46 -10.23
C ASP A 304 -9.23 -28.07 -11.64
N SER A 305 -8.23 -28.90 -11.93
CA SER A 305 -8.30 -29.89 -13.02
C SER A 305 -7.99 -31.29 -12.51
N LYS A 306 -8.65 -31.71 -11.42
CA LYS A 306 -8.79 -33.14 -11.12
C LYS A 306 -10.18 -33.48 -10.57
N ARG A 307 -10.83 -34.42 -11.28
CA ARG A 307 -12.08 -35.16 -11.01
C ARG A 307 -13.32 -34.37 -11.49
N ILE A 308 -14.10 -34.83 -12.46
CA ILE A 308 -14.49 -36.19 -12.91
C ILE A 308 -14.58 -36.20 -14.43
#